data_AF-A0A1X1BUT1-F1
#
_entry.id   AF-A0A1X1BUT1-F1
#
_cell.length_a   1.000
_cell.length_b   1.000
_cell.length_c   1.000
_cell.angle_alpha   90.00
_cell.angle_beta   90.00
_cell.angle_gamma   90.00
#
_symmetry.space_group_name_H-M   'P 1'
#
loop_
_entity.id
_entity.type
_entity.pdbx_description
1 polymer ?
#
loop_
_entity_poly.entity_id
_entity_poly.type
_entity_poly.pdbx_seq_one_letter_code
_entity_poly.pdbx_strand_id
1 'polypeptide(L)'
;MTRAMMNTHKAFKALQRAGIDDQQAEVMVEIFTELQQGKPGEQNDKQLSRVERKVDQVDTRTGNVEKKVVQLDERVGQVEKKIDQMDKRLGQIERKVDQVDERLGQVERKVGQIDERLGQVERKVDQLDKRLGQVERKVDQIDERLGHVERKVDKLGIRLNQLEVKVDKLDAGLISLARTTETLRDEMVTVKNDMRWIKRLFMVMTTTLLVAAIKTLFI
;
A
#
# COMPACT_ATOMS: atom_id res chain seq x y z
N MET A 1 34.86 -72.87 78.00
CA MET A 1 34.67 -74.10 78.79
C MET A 1 35.51 -75.19 78.18
N THR A 2 36.48 -75.73 78.92
CA THR A 2 37.35 -76.80 78.43
C THR A 2 36.53 -78.07 78.28
N ARG A 3 36.22 -78.46 77.03
CA ARG A 3 35.46 -79.68 76.74
C ARG A 3 36.37 -80.86 77.06
N ALA A 4 36.10 -81.60 78.14
CA ALA A 4 36.84 -82.82 78.45
C ALA A 4 36.64 -83.81 77.30
N MET A 5 37.70 -84.10 76.53
CA MET A 5 37.63 -85.11 75.47
C MET A 5 37.26 -86.45 76.08
N MET A 6 36.32 -87.15 75.45
CA MET A 6 35.93 -88.49 75.88
C MET A 6 37.15 -89.39 75.83
N ASN A 7 37.48 -90.03 76.95
CA ASN A 7 38.50 -91.07 76.95
C ASN A 7 37.90 -92.31 76.26
N THR A 8 38.24 -92.48 74.99
CA THR A 8 37.72 -93.53 74.10
C THR A 8 37.85 -94.92 74.72
N HIS A 9 38.97 -95.20 75.40
CA HIS A 9 39.20 -96.47 76.07
C HIS A 9 38.26 -96.71 77.27
N LYS A 10 37.99 -95.68 78.09
CA LYS A 10 37.03 -95.79 79.20
C LYS A 10 35.59 -95.90 78.70
N ALA A 11 35.23 -95.16 77.66
CA ALA A 11 33.90 -95.23 77.04
C ALA A 11 33.63 -96.61 76.44
N PHE A 12 34.59 -97.16 75.68
CA PHE A 12 34.52 -98.50 75.11
C PHE A 12 34.31 -99.58 76.19
N LYS A 13 35.10 -99.56 77.28
CA LYS A 13 34.94 -100.49 78.41
C LYS A 13 33.61 -100.33 79.16
N ALA A 14 33.06 -99.13 79.22
CA ALA A 14 31.75 -98.91 79.85
C ALA A 14 30.62 -99.51 79.01
N LEU A 15 30.71 -99.42 77.68
CA LEU A 15 29.75 -100.02 76.75
C LEU A 15 29.81 -101.55 76.81
N GLN A 16 31.01 -102.15 76.87
CA GLN A 16 31.18 -103.59 77.10
C GLN A 16 30.51 -104.07 78.40
N ARG A 17 30.69 -103.32 79.51
CA ARG A 17 30.06 -103.65 80.80
C ARG A 17 28.54 -103.54 80.78
N ALA A 18 27.99 -102.76 79.85
CA ALA A 18 26.55 -102.66 79.60
C ALA A 18 26.01 -103.77 78.68
N GLY A 19 26.87 -104.72 78.26
CA GLY A 19 26.49 -105.86 77.43
C GLY A 19 26.50 -105.59 75.92
N ILE A 20 27.12 -104.49 75.48
CA ILE A 20 27.29 -104.16 74.06
C ILE A 20 28.52 -104.91 73.53
N ASP A 21 28.41 -105.54 72.35
CA ASP A 21 29.53 -106.27 71.75
C ASP A 21 30.63 -105.34 71.24
N ASP A 22 31.82 -105.89 71.02
CA ASP A 22 33.03 -105.12 70.70
C ASP A 22 32.89 -104.30 69.41
N GLN A 23 32.22 -104.83 68.38
CA GLN A 23 32.03 -104.09 67.13
C GLN A 23 31.02 -102.95 67.32
N GLN A 24 29.92 -103.21 68.02
CA GLN A 24 28.96 -102.16 68.36
C GLN A 24 29.57 -101.08 69.24
N ALA A 25 30.39 -101.45 70.22
CA ALA A 25 31.08 -100.51 71.09
C ALA A 25 32.12 -99.67 70.32
N GLU A 26 32.81 -100.24 69.33
CA GLU A 26 33.80 -99.55 68.51
C GLU A 26 33.13 -98.52 67.61
N VAL A 27 32.10 -98.93 66.88
CA VAL A 27 31.30 -98.04 66.01
C VAL A 27 30.65 -96.92 66.83
N MET A 28 30.12 -97.24 68.03
CA MET A 28 29.57 -96.21 68.91
C MET A 28 30.64 -95.21 69.36
N VAL A 29 31.81 -95.69 69.80
CA VAL A 29 32.91 -94.79 70.22
C VAL A 29 33.42 -93.98 69.04
N GLU A 30 33.55 -94.55 67.85
CA GLU A 30 33.95 -93.85 66.63
C GLU A 30 32.94 -92.76 66.27
N ILE A 31 31.63 -93.06 66.20
CA ILE A 31 30.56 -92.08 65.97
C ILE A 31 30.58 -90.97 67.03
N PHE A 32 30.73 -91.30 68.32
CA PHE A 32 30.82 -90.30 69.38
C PHE A 32 32.09 -89.45 69.29
N THR A 33 33.20 -90.04 68.83
CA THR A 33 34.47 -89.33 68.64
C THR A 33 34.38 -88.41 67.43
N GLU A 34 33.80 -88.85 66.33
CA GLU A 34 33.49 -88.04 65.15
C GLU A 34 32.50 -86.91 65.47
N LEU A 35 31.49 -87.15 66.31
CA LEU A 35 30.57 -86.11 66.81
C LEU A 35 31.24 -85.11 67.77
N GLN A 36 32.33 -85.51 68.44
CA GLN A 36 33.13 -84.60 69.27
C GLN A 36 34.17 -83.81 68.45
N GLN A 37 34.78 -84.43 67.44
CA GLN A 37 35.82 -83.84 66.58
C GLN A 37 35.24 -83.01 65.43
N GLY A 38 34.19 -83.52 64.80
CA GLY A 38 33.32 -82.74 63.94
C GLY A 38 32.72 -81.64 64.79
N LYS A 39 32.95 -80.38 64.38
CA LYS A 39 32.26 -79.23 64.94
C LYS A 39 31.16 -78.76 64.00
N PRO A 40 30.15 -79.60 63.66
CA PRO A 40 29.11 -79.21 62.71
C PRO A 40 28.35 -77.96 63.18
N GLY A 41 28.20 -77.76 64.50
CA GLY A 41 27.66 -76.52 65.07
C GLY A 41 28.49 -75.28 64.72
N GLU A 42 29.83 -75.33 64.88
CA GLU A 42 30.70 -74.16 64.63
C GLU A 42 30.77 -73.80 63.14
N GLN A 43 30.66 -74.78 62.25
CA GLN A 43 30.65 -74.56 60.80
C GLN A 43 29.31 -74.02 60.31
N ASN A 44 28.20 -74.54 60.85
CA ASN A 44 26.85 -74.02 60.60
C ASN A 44 26.71 -72.58 61.11
N ASP A 45 27.23 -72.25 62.30
CA ASP A 45 27.22 -70.89 62.85
C ASP A 45 27.98 -69.91 61.95
N LYS A 46 29.13 -70.32 61.39
CA LYS A 46 29.89 -69.50 60.42
C LYS A 46 29.13 -69.28 59.12
N GLN A 47 28.42 -70.30 58.62
CA GLN A 47 27.58 -70.17 57.43
C GLN A 47 26.37 -69.27 57.70
N LEU A 48 25.71 -69.43 58.85
CA LEU A 48 24.57 -68.61 59.28
C LEU A 48 24.98 -67.14 59.37
N SER A 49 26.09 -66.84 60.04
CA SER A 49 26.66 -65.49 60.14
C SER A 49 27.04 -64.89 58.77
N ARG A 50 27.39 -65.72 57.78
CA ARG A 50 27.64 -65.26 56.41
C ARG A 50 26.34 -64.97 55.67
N VAL A 51 25.29 -65.76 55.89
CA VAL A 51 23.96 -65.52 55.32
C VAL A 51 23.35 -64.27 55.91
N GLU A 52 23.38 -64.09 57.23
CA GLU A 52 22.90 -62.87 57.92
C GLU A 52 23.55 -61.62 57.34
N ARG A 53 24.89 -61.59 57.22
CA ARG A 53 25.60 -60.47 56.59
C ARG A 53 25.19 -60.21 55.14
N LYS A 54 24.87 -61.26 54.37
CA LYS A 54 24.37 -61.09 52.99
C LYS A 54 22.95 -60.55 52.99
N VAL A 55 22.09 -60.98 53.92
CA VAL A 55 20.73 -60.47 54.10
C VAL A 55 20.79 -58.98 54.45
N ASP A 56 21.61 -58.57 55.43
CA ASP A 56 21.81 -57.16 55.78
C ASP A 56 22.29 -56.31 54.58
N GLN A 57 23.18 -56.88 53.77
CA GLN A 57 23.69 -56.21 52.57
C GLN A 57 22.60 -56.09 51.48
N VAL A 58 21.75 -57.10 51.34
CA VAL A 58 20.59 -57.08 50.44
C VAL A 58 19.58 -56.04 50.92
N ASP A 59 19.23 -56.01 52.21
CA ASP A 59 18.29 -55.03 52.77
C ASP A 59 18.79 -53.60 52.56
N THR A 60 20.07 -53.36 52.78
CA THR A 60 20.70 -52.06 52.51
C THR A 60 20.61 -51.68 51.03
N ARG A 61 20.81 -52.64 50.12
CA ARG A 61 20.68 -52.41 48.67
C ARG A 61 19.24 -52.14 48.27
N THR A 62 18.29 -52.91 48.79
CA THR A 62 16.85 -52.75 48.54
C THR A 62 16.39 -51.37 48.99
N GLY A 63 16.72 -50.94 50.21
CA GLY A 63 16.38 -49.60 50.69
C GLY A 63 17.00 -48.47 49.86
N ASN A 64 18.19 -48.68 49.28
CA ASN A 64 18.79 -47.72 48.35
C ASN A 64 18.09 -47.69 46.98
N VAL A 65 17.60 -48.84 46.50
CA VAL A 65 16.81 -48.93 45.27
C VAL A 65 15.47 -48.23 45.47
N GLU A 66 14.78 -48.48 46.58
CA GLU A 66 13.52 -47.80 46.92
C GLU A 66 13.67 -46.28 46.91
N LYS A 67 14.73 -45.75 47.55
CA LYS A 67 15.03 -44.30 47.51
C LYS A 67 15.23 -43.77 46.09
N LYS A 68 15.92 -44.53 45.23
CA LYS A 68 16.12 -44.13 43.82
C LYS A 68 14.82 -44.17 43.02
N VAL A 69 13.93 -45.13 43.29
CA VAL A 69 12.61 -45.22 42.65
C VAL A 69 11.78 -43.98 43.01
N VAL A 70 11.72 -43.61 44.29
CA VAL A 70 11.01 -42.39 44.72
C VAL A 70 11.58 -41.13 44.04
N GLN A 71 12.91 -41.01 43.95
CA GLN A 71 13.54 -39.89 43.24
C GLN A 71 13.23 -39.88 41.73
N LEU A 72 13.11 -41.06 41.10
CA LEU A 72 12.72 -41.16 39.70
C LEU A 72 11.27 -40.73 39.51
N ASP A 73 10.35 -41.16 40.37
CA ASP A 73 8.93 -40.76 40.32
C ASP A 73 8.78 -39.24 40.45
N GLU A 74 9.51 -38.61 41.36
CA GLU A 74 9.54 -37.15 41.49
C GLU A 74 10.04 -36.47 40.22
N ARG A 75 11.10 -37.00 39.60
CA ARG A 75 11.64 -36.47 38.34
C ARG A 75 10.68 -36.65 37.17
N VAL A 76 9.99 -37.78 37.09
CA VAL A 76 8.95 -38.04 36.07
C VAL A 76 7.83 -37.01 36.22
N GLY A 77 7.31 -36.81 37.44
CA GLY A 77 6.27 -35.80 37.67
C GLY A 77 6.71 -34.36 37.35
N GLN A 78 8.00 -34.03 37.51
CA GLN A 78 8.53 -32.73 37.07
C GLN A 78 8.60 -32.62 35.53
N VAL A 79 8.94 -33.71 34.83
CA VAL A 79 8.96 -33.75 33.37
C VAL A 79 7.54 -33.62 32.80
N GLU A 80 6.57 -34.33 33.36
CA GLU A 80 5.15 -34.21 32.97
C GLU A 80 4.65 -32.77 33.08
N LYS A 81 4.92 -32.10 34.22
CA LYS A 81 4.57 -30.68 34.39
C LYS A 81 5.23 -29.75 33.37
N LYS A 82 6.46 -30.04 32.94
CA LYS A 82 7.15 -29.27 31.89
C LYS A 82 6.52 -29.51 30.53
N ILE A 83 6.12 -30.75 30.22
CA ILE A 83 5.40 -31.09 28.98
C ILE A 83 4.07 -30.34 28.93
N ASP A 84 3.27 -30.36 30.00
CA ASP A 84 2.00 -29.62 30.07
C ASP A 84 2.19 -28.11 29.85
N GLN A 85 3.28 -27.54 30.37
CA GLN A 85 3.61 -26.13 30.16
C GLN A 85 4.03 -25.86 28.72
N MET A 86 4.77 -26.78 28.09
CA MET A 86 5.14 -26.67 26.67
C MET A 86 3.91 -26.75 25.77
N ASP A 87 2.98 -27.66 26.01
CA ASP A 87 1.74 -27.80 25.23
C ASP A 87 0.90 -26.53 25.31
N LYS A 88 0.76 -25.95 26.50
CA LYS A 88 0.07 -24.65 26.68
C LYS A 88 0.76 -23.53 25.90
N ARG A 89 2.09 -23.50 25.87
CA ARG A 89 2.86 -22.50 25.10
C ARG A 89 2.69 -22.70 23.60
N LEU A 90 2.71 -23.93 23.12
CA LEU A 90 2.49 -24.26 21.71
C LEU A 90 1.10 -23.82 21.26
N GLY A 91 0.05 -24.14 22.03
CA GLY A 91 -1.31 -23.68 21.72
C GLY A 91 -1.47 -22.15 21.75
N GLN A 92 -0.68 -21.43 22.55
CA GLN A 92 -0.65 -19.95 22.49
C GLN A 92 0.07 -19.43 21.25
N ILE A 93 1.12 -20.11 20.79
CA ILE A 93 1.85 -19.76 19.57
C ILE A 93 0.96 -19.98 18.35
N GLU A 94 0.26 -21.12 18.26
CA GLU A 94 -0.68 -21.43 17.17
C GLU A 94 -1.73 -20.32 17.02
N ARG A 95 -2.40 -19.93 18.11
CA ARG A 95 -3.37 -18.83 18.07
C ARG A 95 -2.77 -17.49 17.63
N LYS A 96 -1.51 -17.22 17.98
CA LYS A 96 -0.82 -16.00 17.53
C LYS A 96 -0.50 -16.05 16.05
N VAL A 97 -0.13 -17.22 15.53
CA VAL A 97 0.09 -17.43 14.09
C VAL A 97 -1.22 -17.21 13.33
N ASP A 98 -2.33 -17.81 13.76
CA ASP A 98 -3.64 -17.61 13.14
C ASP A 98 -4.04 -16.12 13.11
N GLN A 99 -3.82 -15.38 14.20
CA GLN A 99 -4.07 -13.94 14.26
C GLN A 99 -3.17 -13.13 13.31
N VAL A 100 -1.92 -13.55 13.12
CA VAL A 100 -1.02 -12.88 12.16
C VAL A 100 -1.49 -13.13 10.74
N ASP A 101 -1.90 -14.36 10.41
CA ASP A 101 -2.40 -14.71 9.07
C ASP A 101 -3.69 -13.95 8.73
N GLU A 102 -4.62 -13.84 9.68
CA GLU A 102 -5.83 -13.02 9.52
C GLU A 102 -5.49 -11.54 9.24
N ARG A 103 -4.52 -10.99 9.98
CA ARG A 103 -4.07 -9.60 9.79
C ARG A 103 -3.39 -9.41 8.44
N LEU A 104 -2.57 -10.35 7.99
CA LEU A 104 -1.94 -10.31 6.67
C LEU A 104 -3.00 -10.34 5.57
N GLY A 105 -4.00 -11.22 5.66
CA GLY A 105 -5.11 -11.24 4.69
C GLY A 105 -5.97 -9.97 4.70
N GLN A 106 -6.05 -9.23 5.81
CA GLN A 106 -6.67 -7.90 5.83
C GLN A 106 -5.79 -6.84 5.16
N VAL A 107 -4.47 -6.90 5.35
CA VAL A 107 -3.51 -5.99 4.71
C VAL A 107 -3.52 -6.19 3.20
N GLU A 108 -3.47 -7.43 2.71
CA GLU A 108 -3.53 -7.74 1.28
C GLU A 108 -4.80 -7.17 0.61
N ARG A 109 -5.95 -7.34 1.25
CA ARG A 109 -7.22 -6.75 0.75
C ARG A 109 -7.17 -5.23 0.70
N LYS A 110 -6.59 -4.56 1.70
CA LYS A 110 -6.42 -3.10 1.69
C LYS A 110 -5.47 -2.64 0.59
N VAL A 111 -4.38 -3.35 0.37
CA VAL A 111 -3.43 -3.06 -0.72
C VAL A 111 -4.13 -3.18 -2.07
N GLY A 112 -4.88 -4.26 -2.32
CA GLY A 112 -5.65 -4.40 -3.56
C GLY A 112 -6.67 -3.27 -3.79
N GLN A 113 -7.36 -2.82 -2.74
CA GLN A 113 -8.26 -1.65 -2.83
C GLN A 113 -7.52 -0.34 -3.13
N ILE A 114 -6.30 -0.17 -2.62
CA ILE A 114 -5.47 1.01 -2.92
C ILE A 114 -5.06 0.98 -4.40
N ASP A 115 -4.61 -0.18 -4.91
CA ASP A 115 -4.21 -0.33 -6.30
C ASP A 115 -5.36 -0.03 -7.28
N GLU A 116 -6.57 -0.53 -6.99
CA GLU A 116 -7.76 -0.22 -7.78
C GLU A 116 -8.07 1.29 -7.79
N ARG A 117 -7.96 1.96 -6.64
CA ARG A 117 -8.18 3.41 -6.53
C ARG A 117 -7.13 4.21 -7.28
N LEU A 118 -5.86 3.80 -7.22
CA LEU A 118 -4.78 4.44 -7.97
C LEU A 118 -5.03 4.31 -9.48
N GLY A 119 -5.39 3.12 -9.96
CA GLY A 119 -5.74 2.93 -11.37
C GLY A 119 -6.95 3.76 -11.83
N GLN A 120 -7.92 4.04 -10.95
CA GLN A 120 -9.02 4.97 -11.26
C GLN A 120 -8.56 6.43 -11.32
N VAL A 121 -7.62 6.83 -10.45
CA VAL A 121 -7.05 8.18 -10.46
C VAL A 121 -6.24 8.42 -11.73
N GLU A 122 -5.39 7.47 -12.14
CA GLU A 122 -4.61 7.55 -13.38
C GLU A 122 -5.52 7.79 -14.60
N ARG A 123 -6.59 7.01 -14.75
CA ARG A 123 -7.54 7.19 -15.85
C ARG A 123 -8.23 8.57 -15.85
N LYS A 124 -8.52 9.12 -14.67
CA LYS A 124 -9.10 10.47 -14.53
C LYS A 124 -8.10 11.55 -14.93
N VAL A 125 -6.82 11.39 -14.57
CA VAL A 125 -5.75 12.30 -14.97
C VAL A 125 -5.60 12.28 -16.50
N ASP A 126 -5.51 11.11 -17.12
CA ASP A 126 -5.45 10.97 -18.59
C ASP A 126 -6.64 11.65 -19.29
N GLN A 127 -7.84 11.55 -18.71
CA GLN A 127 -9.02 12.19 -19.25
C GLN A 127 -8.96 13.72 -19.13
N LEU A 128 -8.44 14.24 -18.01
CA LEU A 128 -8.24 15.67 -17.81
C LEU A 128 -7.21 16.23 -18.79
N ASP A 129 -6.09 15.54 -19.00
CA ASP A 129 -5.06 15.96 -19.95
C ASP A 129 -5.60 16.05 -21.37
N LYS A 130 -6.40 15.06 -21.80
CA LYS A 130 -7.08 15.10 -23.10
C LYS A 130 -8.05 16.28 -23.22
N ARG A 131 -8.77 16.61 -22.15
CA ARG A 131 -9.70 17.75 -22.14
C ARG A 131 -8.95 19.08 -22.18
N LEU A 132 -7.85 19.21 -21.44
CA LEU A 132 -6.99 20.38 -21.48
C LEU A 132 -6.42 20.61 -22.88
N GLY A 133 -5.88 19.57 -23.51
CA GLY A 133 -5.39 19.68 -24.90
C GLY A 133 -6.48 20.06 -25.91
N GLN A 134 -7.75 19.70 -25.68
CA GLN A 134 -8.87 20.18 -26.50
C GLN A 134 -9.20 21.65 -26.25
N VAL A 135 -9.08 22.12 -25.00
CA VAL A 135 -9.31 23.52 -24.66
C VAL A 135 -8.22 24.40 -25.26
N GLU A 136 -6.95 24.01 -25.16
CA GLU A 136 -5.81 24.72 -25.78
C GLU A 136 -6.04 24.93 -27.28
N ARG A 137 -6.38 23.87 -28.03
CA ARG A 137 -6.69 23.98 -29.47
C ARG A 137 -7.85 24.92 -29.77
N LYS A 138 -8.87 24.98 -28.90
CA LYS A 138 -10.00 25.90 -29.08
C LYS A 138 -9.59 27.34 -28.83
N VAL A 139 -8.69 27.58 -27.86
CA VAL A 139 -8.13 28.91 -27.60
C VAL A 139 -7.32 29.37 -28.82
N ASP A 140 -6.44 28.52 -29.35
CA ASP A 140 -5.66 28.84 -30.56
C ASP A 140 -6.57 29.22 -31.75
N GLN A 141 -7.66 28.46 -31.96
CA GLN A 141 -8.64 28.77 -33.00
C GLN A 141 -9.38 30.09 -32.77
N ILE A 142 -9.64 30.46 -31.51
CA ILE A 142 -10.25 31.74 -31.17
C ILE A 142 -9.27 32.88 -31.48
N ASP A 143 -8.01 32.73 -31.11
CA ASP A 143 -6.97 33.73 -31.36
C ASP A 143 -6.77 33.96 -32.87
N GLU A 144 -6.73 32.89 -33.68
CA GLU A 144 -6.67 33.01 -35.14
C GLU A 144 -7.87 33.77 -35.72
N ARG A 145 -9.08 33.47 -35.21
CA ARG A 145 -10.31 34.15 -35.64
C ARG A 145 -10.32 35.61 -35.24
N LEU A 146 -9.87 35.94 -34.04
CA LEU A 146 -9.74 37.32 -33.57
C LEU A 146 -8.76 38.10 -34.44
N GLY A 147 -7.58 37.54 -34.74
CA GLY A 147 -6.63 38.16 -35.65
C GLY A 147 -7.19 38.38 -37.06
N HIS A 148 -8.08 37.49 -37.55
CA HIS A 148 -8.78 37.71 -38.82
C HIS A 148 -9.83 38.83 -38.75
N VAL A 149 -10.53 38.94 -37.63
CA VAL A 149 -11.48 40.04 -37.39
C VAL A 149 -10.74 41.37 -37.32
N GLU A 150 -9.65 41.47 -36.58
CA GLU A 150 -8.80 42.68 -36.49
C GLU A 150 -8.38 43.16 -37.87
N ARG A 151 -7.81 42.28 -38.71
CA ARG A 151 -7.44 42.61 -40.09
C ARG A 151 -8.61 43.10 -40.95
N LYS A 152 -9.83 42.58 -40.72
CA LYS A 152 -11.03 43.06 -41.43
C LYS A 152 -11.44 44.44 -40.94
N VAL A 153 -11.36 44.70 -39.63
CA VAL A 153 -11.64 46.02 -39.05
C VAL A 153 -10.65 47.05 -39.59
N ASP A 154 -9.36 46.74 -39.64
CA ASP A 154 -8.34 47.64 -40.22
C ASP A 154 -8.64 47.99 -41.69
N LYS A 155 -8.99 46.98 -42.50
CA LYS A 155 -9.39 47.18 -43.90
C LYS A 155 -10.64 48.05 -44.02
N LEU A 156 -11.62 47.90 -43.12
CA LEU A 156 -12.79 48.76 -43.09
C LEU A 156 -12.42 50.19 -42.71
N GLY A 157 -11.51 50.39 -41.74
CA GLY A 157 -10.99 51.71 -41.39
C GLY A 157 -10.33 52.41 -42.59
N ILE A 158 -9.48 51.71 -43.34
CA ILE A 158 -8.87 52.25 -44.56
C ILE A 158 -9.94 52.65 -45.60
N ARG A 159 -10.95 51.80 -45.82
CA ARG A 159 -12.04 52.08 -46.77
C ARG A 159 -12.89 53.28 -46.32
N LEU A 160 -13.11 53.45 -45.02
CA LEU A 160 -13.83 54.58 -44.46
C LEU A 160 -13.08 55.89 -44.74
N ASN A 161 -11.78 55.94 -44.46
CA ASN A 161 -10.94 57.11 -44.74
C ASN A 161 -10.93 57.45 -46.25
N GLN A 162 -10.92 56.44 -47.13
CA GLN A 162 -11.03 56.66 -48.57
C GLN A 162 -12.39 57.23 -48.99
N LEU A 163 -13.47 56.82 -48.33
CA LEU A 163 -14.80 57.36 -48.58
C LEU A 163 -14.90 58.80 -48.08
N GLU A 164 -14.35 59.13 -46.92
CA GLU A 164 -14.27 60.48 -46.38
C GLU A 164 -13.60 61.43 -47.38
N VAL A 165 -12.42 61.07 -47.90
CA VAL A 165 -11.72 61.85 -48.94
C VAL A 165 -12.56 62.02 -50.22
N LYS A 166 -13.37 61.01 -50.60
CA LYS A 166 -14.26 61.13 -51.77
C LYS A 166 -15.42 62.08 -51.49
N VAL A 167 -15.98 62.08 -50.29
CA VAL A 167 -17.02 63.01 -49.86
C VAL A 167 -16.49 64.44 -49.89
N ASP A 168 -15.29 64.68 -49.33
CA ASP A 168 -14.65 66.01 -49.37
C ASP A 168 -14.47 66.54 -50.80
N LYS A 169 -14.10 65.65 -51.73
CA LYS A 169 -13.97 66.00 -53.16
C LYS A 169 -15.32 66.32 -53.80
N LEU A 170 -16.37 65.58 -53.45
CA LEU A 170 -17.72 65.87 -53.93
C LEU A 170 -18.21 67.21 -53.39
N ASP A 171 -17.99 67.51 -52.12
CA ASP A 171 -18.35 68.79 -51.50
C ASP A 171 -17.62 69.96 -52.18
N ALA A 172 -16.31 69.83 -52.42
CA ALA A 172 -15.55 70.81 -53.19
C ALA A 172 -16.09 70.99 -54.62
N GLY A 173 -16.49 69.89 -55.27
CA GLY A 173 -17.12 69.90 -56.59
C GLY A 173 -18.49 70.57 -56.61
N LEU A 174 -19.31 70.37 -55.58
CA LEU A 174 -20.61 71.03 -55.41
C LEU A 174 -20.43 72.53 -55.23
N ILE A 175 -19.45 72.96 -54.43
CA ILE A 175 -19.13 74.37 -54.23
C ILE A 175 -18.69 75.01 -55.56
N SER A 176 -17.84 74.35 -56.34
CA SER A 176 -17.40 74.89 -57.64
C SER A 176 -18.55 74.99 -58.64
N LEU A 177 -19.41 73.97 -58.71
CA LEU A 177 -20.60 73.99 -59.55
C LEU A 177 -21.55 75.13 -59.14
N ALA A 178 -21.81 75.30 -57.84
CA ALA A 178 -22.65 76.39 -57.33
C ALA A 178 -22.12 77.78 -57.75
N ARG A 179 -20.80 77.99 -57.69
CA ARG A 179 -20.17 79.24 -58.18
C ARG A 179 -20.41 79.43 -59.67
N THR A 180 -20.18 78.39 -60.48
CA THR A 180 -20.42 78.49 -61.94
C THR A 180 -21.88 78.77 -62.27
N THR A 181 -22.83 78.21 -61.52
CA THR A 181 -24.26 78.50 -61.73
C THR A 181 -24.63 79.94 -61.39
N GLU A 182 -24.00 80.54 -60.36
CA GLU A 182 -24.22 81.94 -60.01
C GLU A 182 -23.58 82.88 -61.05
N THR A 183 -22.36 82.58 -61.50
CA THR A 183 -21.73 83.32 -62.60
C THR A 183 -22.57 83.28 -63.88
N LEU A 184 -23.05 82.11 -64.29
CA LEU A 184 -23.94 81.97 -65.45
C LEU A 184 -25.25 82.75 -65.27
N ARG A 185 -25.82 82.76 -64.06
CA ARG A 185 -27.01 83.56 -63.74
C ARG A 185 -26.73 85.05 -63.94
N ASP A 186 -25.61 85.56 -63.43
CA ASP A 186 -25.22 86.97 -63.56
C ASP A 186 -24.98 87.38 -65.02
N GLU A 187 -24.30 86.51 -65.78
CA GLU A 187 -24.11 86.68 -67.23
C GLU A 187 -25.45 86.74 -67.97
N MET A 188 -26.40 85.83 -67.67
CA MET A 188 -27.74 85.86 -68.27
C MET A 188 -28.53 87.12 -67.93
N VAL A 189 -28.43 87.63 -66.70
CA VAL A 189 -29.05 88.90 -66.29
C VAL A 189 -28.48 90.05 -67.12
N THR A 190 -27.16 90.05 -67.32
CA THR A 190 -26.45 91.06 -68.13
C THR A 190 -26.92 91.02 -69.58
N VAL A 191 -26.91 89.84 -70.22
CA VAL A 191 -27.42 89.66 -71.60
C VAL A 191 -28.88 90.11 -71.74
N LYS A 192 -29.72 89.82 -70.74
CA LYS A 192 -31.12 90.27 -70.73
C LYS A 192 -31.23 91.79 -70.64
N ASN A 193 -30.36 92.45 -69.88
CA ASN A 193 -30.28 93.91 -69.80
C ASN A 193 -29.84 94.51 -71.13
N ASP A 194 -28.79 93.97 -71.73
CA ASP A 194 -28.28 94.41 -73.04
C ASP A 194 -29.35 94.26 -74.12
N MET A 195 -30.07 93.13 -74.15
CA MET A 195 -31.18 92.90 -75.07
C MET A 195 -32.31 93.92 -74.88
N ARG A 196 -32.63 94.29 -73.63
CA ARG A 196 -33.61 95.36 -73.36
C ARG A 196 -33.12 96.71 -73.87
N TRP A 197 -31.84 97.02 -73.68
CA TRP A 197 -31.23 98.25 -74.17
C TRP A 197 -31.26 98.32 -75.71
N ILE A 198 -30.86 97.24 -76.38
CA ILE A 198 -30.91 97.13 -77.85
C ILE A 198 -32.34 97.29 -78.38
N LYS A 199 -33.33 96.64 -77.75
CA LYS A 199 -34.74 96.79 -78.15
C LYS A 199 -35.23 98.24 -78.01
N ARG A 200 -34.84 98.94 -76.94
CA ARG A 200 -35.16 100.37 -76.75
C ARG A 200 -34.48 101.23 -77.81
N LEU A 201 -33.19 100.98 -78.08
CA LEU A 201 -32.43 101.69 -79.12
C LEU A 201 -33.10 101.52 -80.50
N PHE A 202 -33.46 100.29 -80.87
CA PHE A 202 -34.15 100.00 -82.13
C PHE A 202 -35.49 100.71 -82.22
N MET A 203 -36.29 100.70 -81.15
CA MET A 203 -37.57 101.43 -81.11
C MET A 203 -37.37 102.93 -81.37
N VAL A 204 -36.40 103.56 -80.72
CA VAL A 204 -36.05 104.98 -80.95
C VAL A 204 -35.60 105.21 -82.40
N MET A 205 -34.77 104.33 -82.96
CA MET A 205 -34.32 104.45 -84.36
C MET A 205 -35.47 104.32 -85.35
N THR A 206 -36.40 103.38 -85.13
CA THR A 206 -37.57 103.23 -86.00
C THR A 206 -38.52 104.41 -85.92
N THR A 207 -38.76 104.98 -84.73
CA THR A 207 -39.62 106.16 -84.59
C THR A 207 -38.98 107.41 -85.19
N THR A 208 -37.67 107.61 -85.04
CA THR A 208 -36.95 108.73 -85.69
C THR A 208 -36.96 108.61 -87.21
N LEU A 209 -36.74 107.40 -87.76
CA LEU A 209 -36.90 107.13 -89.19
C LEU A 209 -38.32 107.43 -89.69
N LEU A 210 -39.35 107.02 -88.94
CA LEU A 210 -40.77 107.27 -89.27
C LEU A 210 -41.08 108.77 -89.29
N VAL A 211 -40.63 109.51 -88.26
CA VAL A 211 -40.80 110.98 -88.19
C VAL A 211 -40.08 111.68 -89.34
N ALA A 212 -38.85 111.26 -89.66
CA ALA A 212 -38.09 111.79 -90.79
C ALA A 212 -38.82 111.55 -92.13
N ALA A 213 -39.34 110.34 -92.34
CA ALA A 213 -40.09 109.99 -93.55
C ALA A 213 -41.41 110.78 -93.70
N ILE A 214 -42.15 110.98 -92.61
CA ILE A 214 -43.35 111.84 -92.61
C ILE A 214 -42.98 113.28 -92.96
N LYS A 215 -41.90 113.82 -92.38
CA LYS A 215 -41.43 115.19 -92.64
C LYS A 215 -41.06 115.41 -94.12
N THR A 216 -40.51 114.40 -94.80
CA THR A 216 -40.19 114.46 -96.23
C THR A 216 -41.40 114.32 -97.16
N LEU A 217 -42.52 113.76 -96.69
CA LEU A 217 -43.74 113.58 -97.51
C LEU A 217 -44.71 114.78 -97.43
N PHE A 218 -44.65 115.57 -96.36
CA PHE A 218 -45.59 116.67 -96.08
C PHE A 218 -44.97 118.09 -96.21
N ILE A 219 -43.75 118.19 -96.74
CA ILE A 219 -43.06 119.43 -97.12
C ILE A 219 -42.68 119.31 -98.59
#